data_AF-A0A3D2LAW2-F1
#
_entry.id   AF-A0A3D2LAW2-F1
#
_cell.length_a   1.000
_cell.length_b   1.000
_cell.length_c   1.000
_cell.angle_alpha   90.00
_cell.angle_beta   90.00
_cell.angle_gamma   90.00
#
_symmetry.space_group_name_H-M   'P 1'
#
loop_
_entity.id
_entity.type
_entity.pdbx_description
1 polymer ?
#
loop_
_entity_poly.entity_id
_entity_poly.type
_entity_poly.pdbx_seq_one_letter_code
_entity_poly.pdbx_strand_id
1 'polypeptide(L)'
;GKTILGALTETALSVLIAPILMATQTGAVINVFRGKDSGWSPQERAQGGYSFLATLRHNIPATLLGAALMMAATAISPVYAAWLAPATVGMVLAAPLSYWTAKESAGQRARQAGLLVSPVEVRLPDSVGQSWAEVQAFSTLPKTDMISLLRDRVSQRKRRTLIDPYWPLQRHEVHEPLALARARVTRVLTLEEYIKAISKAELMAILNSSQDLESISFRFAVAGRVAGDVSAYERLMSSERAGGRTTTSSGGQRSGT
;
A
#
# COMPACT_ATOMS: atom_id res chain seq x y z
N GLY A 1 -26.72 -0.99 -31.17
CA GLY A 1 -26.86 0.47 -31.02
C GLY A 1 -25.73 1.06 -30.18
N LYS A 2 -25.82 0.95 -28.84
CA LYS A 2 -24.89 1.62 -27.90
C LYS A 2 -23.41 1.23 -28.08
N THR A 3 -23.10 -0.05 -28.36
CA THR A 3 -21.72 -0.51 -28.59
C THR A 3 -21.06 0.11 -29.81
N ILE A 4 -21.81 0.29 -30.91
CA ILE A 4 -21.29 0.91 -32.14
C ILE A 4 -21.00 2.40 -31.89
N LEU A 5 -21.92 3.09 -31.21
CA LEU A 5 -21.74 4.50 -30.86
C LEU A 5 -20.56 4.69 -29.90
N GLY A 6 -20.39 3.77 -28.94
CA GLY A 6 -19.22 3.72 -28.05
C GLY A 6 -17.93 3.53 -28.84
N ALA A 7 -17.86 2.53 -29.73
CA ALA A 7 -16.68 2.26 -30.55
C ALA A 7 -16.32 3.42 -31.50
N LEU A 8 -17.31 4.08 -32.10
CA LEU A 8 -17.08 5.27 -32.93
C LEU A 8 -16.54 6.44 -32.11
N THR A 9 -17.11 6.66 -30.92
CA THR A 9 -16.66 7.71 -29.99
C THR A 9 -15.24 7.44 -29.52
N GLU A 10 -14.94 6.18 -29.15
CA GLU A 10 -13.61 5.73 -28.75
C GLU A 10 -12.59 5.89 -29.88
N THR A 11 -12.97 5.53 -31.11
CA THR A 11 -12.11 5.67 -32.28
C THR A 11 -11.82 7.15 -32.56
N ALA A 12 -12.85 8.00 -32.58
CA ALA A 12 -12.69 9.43 -32.80
C ALA A 12 -11.80 10.05 -31.72
N LEU A 13 -12.05 9.72 -30.45
CA LEU A 13 -11.25 10.23 -29.33
C LEU A 13 -9.80 9.73 -29.40
N SER A 14 -9.59 8.45 -29.73
CA SER A 14 -8.25 7.85 -29.91
C SER A 14 -7.46 8.53 -31.01
N VAL A 15 -8.09 8.78 -32.17
CA VAL A 15 -7.44 9.47 -33.30
C VAL A 15 -7.02 10.88 -32.92
N LEU A 16 -7.81 11.60 -32.13
CA LEU A 16 -7.49 12.96 -31.68
C LEU A 16 -6.41 12.99 -30.58
N ILE A 17 -6.42 12.01 -29.68
CA ILE A 17 -5.51 11.97 -28.52
C ILE A 17 -4.13 11.41 -28.89
N ALA A 18 -4.05 10.43 -29.79
CA ALA A 18 -2.78 9.78 -30.14
C ALA A 18 -1.66 10.75 -30.53
N PRO A 19 -1.88 11.76 -31.40
CA PRO A 19 -0.85 12.76 -31.73
C PRO A 19 -0.37 13.58 -30.53
N ILE A 20 -1.28 13.89 -29.59
CA ILE A 20 -0.95 14.63 -28.36
C ILE A 20 0.00 13.79 -27.50
N LEU A 21 -0.30 12.50 -27.33
CA LEU A 21 0.55 11.55 -26.60
C LEU A 21 1.91 11.39 -27.27
N MET A 22 1.96 11.30 -28.60
CA MET A 22 3.23 11.19 -29.32
C MET A 22 4.09 12.44 -29.14
N ALA A 23 3.49 13.64 -29.16
CA ALA A 23 4.21 14.89 -28.92
C ALA A 23 4.77 14.97 -27.49
N THR A 24 3.99 14.57 -26.48
CA THR A 24 4.45 14.58 -25.08
C THR A 24 5.53 13.54 -24.82
N GLN A 25 5.39 12.33 -25.36
CA GLN A 25 6.41 11.26 -25.29
C GLN A 25 7.71 11.68 -25.98
N THR A 26 7.62 12.29 -27.15
CA THR A 26 8.80 12.82 -27.87
C THR A 26 9.50 13.90 -27.04
N GLY A 27 8.74 14.80 -26.41
CA GLY A 27 9.28 15.80 -25.49
C GLY A 27 9.98 15.19 -24.27
N ALA A 28 9.45 14.10 -23.71
CA ALA A 28 10.08 13.36 -22.62
C ALA A 28 11.44 12.78 -23.05
N VAL A 29 11.51 12.14 -24.22
CA VAL A 29 12.76 11.61 -24.79
C VAL A 29 13.80 12.73 -25.00
N ILE A 30 13.38 13.87 -25.56
CA ILE A 30 14.26 15.04 -25.74
C ILE A 30 14.79 15.53 -24.38
N ASN A 31 13.95 15.56 -23.33
CA ASN A 31 14.39 15.98 -22.00
C ASN A 31 15.45 15.03 -21.40
N VAL A 32 15.30 13.71 -21.60
CA VAL A 32 16.30 12.71 -21.19
C VAL A 32 17.63 12.96 -21.89
N PHE A 33 17.62 13.16 -23.21
CA PHE A 33 18.84 13.50 -23.96
C PHE A 33 19.50 14.81 -23.50
N ARG A 34 18.71 15.75 -22.95
CA ARG A 34 19.22 17.01 -22.38
C ARG A 34 19.71 16.86 -20.94
N GLY A 35 19.81 15.63 -20.42
CA GLY A 35 20.26 15.36 -19.05
C GLY A 35 19.30 15.84 -17.97
N LYS A 36 18.03 16.15 -18.32
CA LYS A 36 17.03 16.45 -17.31
C LYS A 36 16.57 15.14 -16.70
N ASP A 37 16.82 14.99 -15.41
CA ASP A 37 16.32 13.85 -14.67
C ASP A 37 14.79 13.96 -14.59
N SER A 38 14.10 13.02 -15.23
CA SER A 38 12.68 12.77 -14.99
C SER A 38 12.58 12.04 -13.65
N GLY A 39 12.99 12.71 -12.58
CA GLY A 39 12.83 12.18 -11.23
C GLY A 39 11.40 11.71 -11.07
N TRP A 40 11.22 10.56 -10.44
CA TRP A 40 9.90 9.97 -10.20
C TRP A 40 9.05 10.98 -9.41
N SER A 41 8.27 11.79 -10.12
CA SER A 41 7.44 12.81 -9.50
C SER A 41 6.30 12.08 -8.78
N PRO A 42 6.00 12.41 -7.52
CA PRO A 42 4.87 11.82 -6.82
C PRO A 42 3.60 11.97 -7.66
N GLN A 43 3.02 10.85 -8.09
CA GLN A 43 1.75 10.88 -8.81
C GLN A 43 0.68 11.37 -7.84
N GLU A 44 0.10 12.54 -8.13
CA GLU A 44 -1.05 13.04 -7.38
C GLU A 44 -2.26 12.13 -7.65
N ARG A 45 -2.53 11.21 -6.72
CA ARG A 45 -3.72 10.35 -6.72
C ARG A 45 -4.91 10.97 -5.97
N ALA A 46 -4.75 12.19 -5.45
CA ALA A 46 -5.84 12.90 -4.80
C ALA A 46 -6.92 13.26 -5.83
N GLN A 47 -8.19 13.23 -5.43
CA GLN A 47 -9.36 13.53 -6.27
C GLN A 47 -9.44 15.00 -6.76
N GLY A 48 -8.34 15.76 -6.68
CA GLY A 48 -8.23 17.10 -7.24
C GLY A 48 -7.83 17.00 -8.71
N GLY A 49 -8.80 17.14 -9.62
CA GLY A 49 -8.49 17.26 -11.04
C GLY A 49 -7.53 18.43 -11.32
N TYR A 50 -6.76 18.34 -12.40
CA TYR A 50 -5.84 19.42 -12.79
C TYR A 50 -6.58 20.74 -13.04
N SER A 51 -6.01 21.85 -12.57
CA SER A 51 -6.52 23.18 -12.92
C SER A 51 -6.43 23.37 -14.44
N PHE A 52 -7.45 24.00 -15.04
CA PHE A 52 -7.47 24.25 -16.49
C PHE A 52 -6.21 24.99 -16.97
N LEU A 53 -5.72 25.94 -16.16
CA LEU A 53 -4.51 26.70 -16.46
C LEU A 53 -3.25 25.83 -16.44
N ALA A 54 -3.14 24.87 -15.52
CA ALA A 54 -2.04 23.91 -15.50
C ALA A 54 -2.10 22.98 -16.72
N THR A 55 -3.28 22.46 -17.07
CA THR A 55 -3.48 21.64 -18.27
C THR A 55 -3.16 22.42 -19.54
N LEU A 56 -3.55 23.69 -19.63
CA LEU A 56 -3.24 24.55 -20.76
C LEU A 56 -1.73 24.70 -20.92
N ARG A 57 -1.02 25.11 -19.85
CA ARG A 57 0.44 25.31 -19.87
C ARG A 57 1.19 24.06 -20.31
N HIS A 58 0.75 22.89 -19.84
CA HIS A 58 1.36 21.62 -20.23
C HIS A 58 1.15 21.29 -21.72
N ASN A 59 -0.01 21.64 -22.28
CA ASN A 59 -0.36 21.32 -23.67
C ASN A 59 0.10 22.36 -24.70
N ILE A 60 0.62 23.52 -24.29
CA ILE A 60 1.12 24.57 -25.20
C ILE A 60 2.07 24.02 -26.28
N PRO A 61 3.10 23.20 -25.97
CA PRO A 61 4.03 22.71 -26.99
C PRO A 61 3.33 21.88 -28.08
N ALA A 62 2.40 21.00 -27.68
CA ALA A 62 1.62 20.18 -28.61
C ALA A 62 0.70 21.06 -29.47
N THR A 63 0.02 22.04 -28.86
CA THR A 63 -0.85 22.98 -29.57
C THR A 63 -0.08 23.84 -30.57
N LEU A 64 1.09 24.35 -30.21
CA LEU A 64 1.95 25.12 -31.12
C LEU A 64 2.46 24.26 -32.28
N LEU A 65 2.90 23.03 -31.99
CA LEU A 65 3.32 22.09 -33.03
C LEU A 65 2.17 21.76 -33.99
N GLY A 66 0.98 21.49 -33.46
CA GLY A 66 -0.22 21.25 -34.27
C GLY A 66 -0.61 22.43 -35.14
N ALA A 67 -0.56 23.65 -34.60
CA ALA A 67 -0.83 24.87 -35.36
C ALA A 67 0.20 25.09 -36.47
N ALA A 68 1.49 24.91 -36.18
CA ALA A 68 2.56 25.03 -37.18
C ALA A 68 2.40 24.01 -38.31
N LEU A 69 2.12 22.74 -37.98
CA LEU A 69 1.88 21.69 -38.96
C LEU A 69 0.63 21.94 -39.79
N MET A 70 -0.45 22.46 -39.17
CA MET A 70 -1.68 22.81 -39.89
C MET A 70 -1.42 23.93 -40.89
N MET A 71 -0.72 25.00 -40.48
CA MET A 71 -0.36 26.11 -41.37
C MET A 71 0.57 25.67 -42.52
N ALA A 72 1.53 24.81 -42.24
CA ALA A 72 2.40 24.26 -43.27
C ALA A 72 1.61 23.39 -44.26
N ALA A 73 0.69 22.56 -43.77
CA ALA A 73 -0.13 21.70 -44.62
C ALA A 73 -1.08 22.51 -45.51
N THR A 74 -1.71 23.57 -44.98
CA THR A 74 -2.60 24.43 -45.76
C THR A 74 -1.84 25.25 -46.80
N ALA A 75 -0.58 25.62 -46.53
CA ALA A 75 0.28 26.30 -47.49
C ALA A 75 0.69 25.39 -48.67
N ILE A 76 0.82 24.07 -48.45
CA ILE A 76 1.11 23.10 -49.51
C ILE A 76 -0.12 22.85 -50.39
N SER A 77 -1.23 22.43 -49.78
CA SER A 77 -2.51 22.21 -50.47
C SER A 77 -3.64 22.00 -49.46
N PRO A 78 -4.83 22.58 -49.68
CA PRO A 78 -6.00 22.32 -48.85
C PRO A 78 -6.35 20.83 -48.72
N VAL A 79 -6.09 20.03 -49.77
CA VAL A 79 -6.33 18.58 -49.75
C VAL A 79 -5.38 17.91 -48.77
N TYR A 80 -4.10 18.28 -48.78
CA TYR A 80 -3.11 17.74 -47.85
C TYR A 80 -3.41 18.11 -46.39
N ALA A 81 -3.86 19.35 -46.16
CA ALA A 81 -4.35 19.76 -44.84
C ALA A 81 -5.55 18.93 -44.36
N ALA A 82 -6.49 18.60 -45.25
CA ALA A 82 -7.64 17.76 -44.91
C ALA A 82 -7.22 16.33 -44.52
N TRP A 83 -6.19 15.76 -45.17
CA TRP A 83 -5.63 14.46 -44.82
C TRP A 83 -4.97 14.44 -43.43
N LEU A 84 -4.30 15.53 -43.06
CA LEU A 84 -3.65 15.67 -41.74
C LEU A 84 -4.59 16.20 -40.66
N ALA A 85 -5.80 16.63 -41.02
CA ALA A 85 -6.73 17.31 -40.12
C ALA A 85 -7.00 16.53 -38.82
N PRO A 86 -7.26 15.20 -38.81
CA PRO A 86 -7.50 14.50 -37.56
C PRO A 86 -6.33 14.63 -36.57
N ALA A 87 -5.10 14.61 -37.09
CA ALA A 87 -3.91 14.74 -36.26
C ALA A 87 -3.67 16.18 -35.80
N THR A 88 -3.73 17.14 -36.73
CA THR A 88 -3.45 18.56 -36.43
C THR A 88 -4.55 19.21 -35.61
N VAL A 89 -5.82 18.90 -35.86
CA VAL A 89 -6.97 19.37 -35.06
C VAL A 89 -6.88 18.81 -33.64
N GLY A 90 -6.54 17.53 -33.47
CA GLY A 90 -6.31 16.93 -32.15
C GLY A 90 -5.23 17.68 -31.35
N MET A 91 -4.09 17.98 -31.99
CA MET A 91 -3.01 18.75 -31.37
C MET A 91 -3.40 20.20 -31.05
N VAL A 92 -4.09 20.90 -31.96
CA VAL A 92 -4.57 22.27 -31.71
C VAL A 92 -5.55 22.30 -30.55
N LEU A 93 -6.40 21.28 -30.43
CA LEU A 93 -7.35 21.10 -29.33
C LEU A 93 -6.76 20.36 -28.12
N ALA A 94 -5.43 20.25 -28.00
CA ALA A 94 -4.81 19.42 -26.97
C ALA A 94 -5.20 19.83 -25.55
N ALA A 95 -5.23 21.13 -25.25
CA ALA A 95 -5.62 21.64 -23.94
C ALA A 95 -7.09 21.33 -23.56
N PRO A 96 -8.11 21.68 -24.37
CA PRO A 96 -9.48 21.33 -24.05
C PRO A 96 -9.72 19.81 -24.05
N LEU A 97 -9.15 19.05 -25.00
CA LEU A 97 -9.31 17.59 -25.02
C LEU A 97 -8.75 16.98 -23.74
N SER A 98 -7.50 17.28 -23.39
CA SER A 98 -6.86 16.76 -22.18
C SER A 98 -7.60 17.13 -20.90
N TYR A 99 -8.16 18.35 -20.83
CA TYR A 99 -8.90 18.80 -19.66
C TYR A 99 -10.23 18.06 -19.48
N TRP A 100 -10.97 17.88 -20.58
CA TRP A 100 -12.26 17.19 -20.53
C TRP A 100 -12.09 15.69 -20.30
N THR A 101 -11.09 15.06 -20.92
CA THR A 101 -10.82 13.63 -20.74
C THR A 101 -10.28 13.32 -19.34
N ALA A 102 -9.63 14.29 -18.68
CA ALA A 102 -9.15 14.15 -17.31
C ALA A 102 -10.23 14.39 -16.24
N LYS A 103 -11.43 14.88 -16.61
CA LYS A 103 -12.51 15.16 -15.64
C LYS A 103 -13.33 13.92 -15.31
N GLU A 104 -13.46 13.64 -14.02
CA GLU A 104 -14.35 12.59 -13.53
C GLU A 104 -15.80 12.80 -13.99
N SER A 105 -16.31 14.04 -13.90
CA SER A 105 -17.68 14.38 -14.34
C SER A 105 -17.92 14.12 -15.84
N ALA A 106 -16.89 14.23 -16.68
CA ALA A 106 -17.01 13.91 -18.10
C ALA A 106 -17.08 12.38 -18.31
N GLY A 107 -16.25 11.62 -17.59
CA GLY A 107 -16.30 10.15 -17.58
C GLY A 107 -17.63 9.61 -17.06
N GLN A 108 -18.16 10.18 -15.97
CA GLN A 108 -19.46 9.80 -15.42
C GLN A 108 -20.60 10.05 -16.42
N ARG A 109 -20.58 11.18 -17.15
CA ARG A 109 -21.57 11.47 -18.20
C ARG A 109 -21.45 10.52 -19.39
N ALA A 110 -20.24 10.22 -19.83
CA ALA A 110 -20.00 9.23 -20.89
C ALA A 110 -20.54 7.85 -20.47
N ARG A 111 -20.27 7.43 -19.23
CA ARG A 111 -20.80 6.20 -18.64
C ARG A 111 -22.33 6.19 -18.57
N GLN A 112 -22.96 7.28 -18.15
CA GLN A 112 -24.42 7.43 -18.15
C GLN A 112 -25.03 7.33 -19.55
N ALA A 113 -24.33 7.84 -20.56
CA ALA A 113 -24.71 7.68 -21.98
C ALA A 113 -24.43 6.27 -22.54
N GLY A 114 -23.78 5.40 -21.77
CA GLY A 114 -23.36 4.07 -22.22
C GLY A 114 -22.20 4.10 -23.23
N LEU A 115 -21.42 5.19 -23.24
CA LEU A 115 -20.24 5.39 -24.07
C LEU A 115 -18.97 5.12 -23.24
N LEU A 116 -17.94 4.56 -23.87
CA LEU A 116 -16.65 4.28 -23.22
C LEU A 116 -16.76 3.37 -21.98
N VAL A 117 -17.73 2.44 -21.98
CA VAL A 117 -17.97 1.51 -20.88
C VAL A 117 -17.43 0.14 -21.25
N SER A 118 -16.59 -0.44 -20.39
CA SER A 118 -16.09 -1.80 -20.58
C SER A 118 -17.19 -2.85 -20.32
N PRO A 119 -17.13 -4.05 -20.94
CA PRO A 119 -18.12 -5.10 -20.68
C PRO A 119 -18.25 -5.48 -19.19
N VAL A 120 -17.13 -5.43 -18.47
CA VAL A 120 -17.03 -5.73 -17.03
C VAL A 120 -17.75 -4.69 -16.18
N GLU A 121 -17.83 -3.43 -16.63
CA GLU A 121 -18.61 -2.38 -15.97
C GLU A 121 -20.12 -2.47 -16.23
N VAL A 122 -20.52 -3.10 -17.34
CA VAL A 122 -21.94 -3.34 -17.67
C VAL A 122 -22.47 -4.54 -16.89
N ARG A 123 -21.69 -5.61 -16.84
CA ARG A 123 -22.01 -6.82 -16.07
C ARG A 123 -20.80 -7.16 -15.20
N LEU A 124 -20.87 -6.74 -13.95
CA LEU A 124 -19.85 -7.09 -12.97
C LEU A 124 -19.81 -8.62 -12.81
N PRO A 125 -18.62 -9.22 -12.71
CA PRO A 125 -18.48 -10.62 -12.34
C PRO A 125 -19.10 -10.88 -10.97
N ASP A 126 -19.70 -12.06 -10.79
CA ASP A 126 -20.36 -12.44 -9.53
C ASP A 126 -19.38 -12.38 -8.34
N SER A 127 -18.09 -12.62 -8.57
CA SER A 127 -17.04 -12.51 -7.56
C SER A 127 -16.92 -11.11 -6.94
N VAL A 128 -17.20 -10.05 -7.71
CA VAL A 128 -17.16 -8.67 -7.19
C VAL A 128 -18.36 -8.41 -6.27
N GLY A 129 -19.54 -8.89 -6.67
CA GLY A 129 -20.75 -8.80 -5.85
C GLY A 129 -20.60 -9.60 -4.54
N GLN A 130 -20.05 -10.81 -4.62
CA GLN A 130 -19.72 -11.64 -3.47
C GLN A 130 -18.72 -10.94 -2.55
N SER A 131 -17.64 -10.39 -3.10
CA SER A 131 -16.64 -9.65 -2.33
C SER A 131 -17.25 -8.46 -1.58
N TRP A 132 -18.09 -7.66 -2.25
CA TRP A 132 -18.77 -6.52 -1.60
C TRP A 132 -19.76 -6.95 -0.52
N ALA A 133 -20.47 -8.07 -0.71
CA ALA A 133 -21.33 -8.62 0.34
C ALA A 133 -20.52 -9.06 1.57
N GLU A 134 -19.31 -9.59 1.36
CA GLU A 134 -18.40 -9.99 2.44
C GLU A 134 -17.70 -8.81 3.12
N VAL A 135 -17.59 -7.63 2.50
CA VAL A 135 -16.99 -6.42 3.12
C VAL A 135 -17.63 -6.13 4.48
N GLN A 136 -18.95 -6.29 4.60
CA GLN A 136 -19.65 -6.07 5.85
C GLN A 136 -19.25 -7.10 6.93
N ALA A 137 -19.01 -8.36 6.54
CA ALA A 137 -18.50 -9.39 7.45
C ALA A 137 -17.09 -9.07 7.96
N PHE A 138 -16.23 -8.45 7.14
CA PHE A 138 -14.90 -8.01 7.57
C PHE A 138 -14.95 -6.78 8.50
N SER A 139 -15.96 -5.92 8.37
CA SER A 139 -16.08 -4.69 9.18
C SER A 139 -16.25 -4.96 10.68
N THR A 140 -16.82 -6.12 11.02
CA THR A 140 -17.07 -6.55 12.40
C THR A 140 -15.92 -7.37 13.00
N LEU A 141 -14.89 -7.70 12.21
CA LEU A 141 -13.77 -8.48 12.72
C LEU A 141 -12.94 -7.66 13.71
N PRO A 142 -12.63 -8.22 14.90
CA PRO A 142 -11.75 -7.55 15.83
C PRO A 142 -10.35 -7.41 15.20
N LYS A 143 -9.73 -6.24 15.38
CA LYS A 143 -8.31 -6.08 15.07
C LYS A 143 -7.55 -7.13 15.87
N THR A 144 -6.91 -8.08 15.18
CA THR A 144 -6.12 -9.12 15.84
C THR A 144 -4.87 -8.49 16.44
N ASP A 145 -4.72 -8.63 17.75
CA ASP A 145 -3.52 -8.19 18.45
C ASP A 145 -2.38 -9.21 18.25
N MET A 146 -1.14 -8.73 18.23
CA MET A 146 0.04 -9.56 18.04
C MET A 146 0.15 -10.65 19.12
N ILE A 147 -0.21 -10.31 20.37
CA ILE A 147 -0.19 -11.26 21.48
C ILE A 147 -1.18 -12.40 21.21
N SER A 148 -2.38 -12.06 20.73
CA SER A 148 -3.41 -13.05 20.41
C SER A 148 -2.97 -13.98 19.27
N LEU A 149 -2.33 -13.42 18.23
CA LEU A 149 -1.78 -14.19 17.11
C LEU A 149 -0.63 -15.12 17.56
N LEU A 150 0.28 -14.63 18.41
CA LEU A 150 1.41 -15.42 18.91
C LEU A 150 0.97 -16.53 19.88
N ARG A 151 -0.17 -16.36 20.56
CA ARG A 151 -0.70 -17.38 21.48
C ARG A 151 -1.54 -18.44 20.77
N ASP A 152 -2.21 -18.11 19.67
CA ASP A 152 -3.09 -19.02 18.93
C ASP A 152 -2.39 -19.75 17.77
N ARG A 153 -2.08 -21.03 18.00
CA ARG A 153 -1.47 -21.92 17.00
C ARG A 153 -2.37 -22.20 15.79
N VAL A 154 -3.69 -22.18 15.95
CA VAL A 154 -4.63 -22.43 14.85
C VAL A 154 -4.60 -21.24 13.88
N SER A 155 -4.65 -20.02 14.41
CA SER A 155 -4.52 -18.80 13.60
C SER A 155 -3.18 -18.71 12.88
N GLN A 156 -2.06 -19.10 13.51
CA GLN A 156 -0.75 -19.16 12.86
C GLN A 156 -0.73 -20.09 11.65
N ARG A 157 -1.32 -21.29 11.78
CA ARG A 157 -1.39 -22.28 10.69
C ARG A 157 -2.22 -21.79 9.52
N LYS A 158 -3.41 -21.23 9.77
CA LYS A 158 -4.27 -20.64 8.73
C LYS A 158 -3.54 -19.53 7.99
N ARG A 159 -2.82 -18.69 8.72
CA ARG A 159 -2.06 -17.57 8.19
C ARG A 159 -0.87 -18.00 7.32
N ARG A 160 -0.24 -19.16 7.60
CA ARG A 160 0.94 -19.65 6.86
C ARG A 160 0.71 -19.76 5.34
N THR A 161 -0.50 -20.09 4.90
CA THR A 161 -0.82 -20.22 3.46
C THR A 161 -1.08 -18.89 2.77
N LEU A 162 -1.22 -17.80 3.53
CA LEU A 162 -1.53 -16.47 3.02
C LEU A 162 -0.29 -15.59 2.84
N ILE A 163 0.89 -16.08 3.23
CA ILE A 163 2.13 -15.29 3.27
C ILE A 163 3.09 -15.80 2.22
N ASP A 164 3.75 -14.86 1.55
CA ASP A 164 4.92 -15.12 0.74
C ASP A 164 6.20 -14.89 1.58
N PRO A 165 6.92 -15.95 1.99
CA PRO A 165 8.14 -15.82 2.77
C PRO A 165 9.35 -15.39 1.94
N TYR A 166 9.20 -15.22 0.62
CA TYR A 166 10.31 -14.89 -0.26
C TYR A 166 10.86 -13.49 0.00
N TRP A 167 12.18 -13.43 0.17
CA TRP A 167 12.93 -12.18 0.24
C TRP A 167 13.98 -12.20 -0.88
N PRO A 168 14.02 -11.18 -1.76
CA PRO A 168 14.99 -11.13 -2.86
C PRO A 168 16.38 -10.68 -2.37
N LEU A 169 17.01 -11.49 -1.51
CA LEU A 169 18.32 -11.21 -0.92
C LEU A 169 19.43 -11.92 -1.71
N GLN A 170 20.57 -11.27 -1.87
CA GLN A 170 21.78 -11.92 -2.39
C GLN A 170 22.36 -12.90 -1.36
N ARG A 171 23.26 -13.79 -1.80
CA ARG A 171 23.81 -14.88 -0.97
C ARG A 171 24.48 -14.41 0.33
N HIS A 172 25.05 -13.21 0.36
CA HIS A 172 25.71 -12.64 1.53
C HIS A 172 24.83 -11.63 2.30
N GLU A 173 23.61 -11.37 1.82
CA GLU A 173 22.71 -10.40 2.43
C GLU A 173 21.83 -11.06 3.48
N VAL A 174 21.56 -10.33 4.54
CA VAL A 174 20.70 -10.76 5.63
C VAL A 174 19.57 -9.75 5.75
N HIS A 175 18.35 -10.25 5.98
CA HIS A 175 17.23 -9.37 6.30
C HIS A 175 17.45 -8.75 7.69
N GLU A 176 18.04 -7.55 7.74
CA GLU A 176 18.45 -6.89 8.99
C GLU A 176 17.33 -6.81 10.04
N PRO A 177 16.09 -6.36 9.71
CA PRO A 177 15.01 -6.32 10.70
C PRO A 177 14.64 -7.70 11.27
N LEU A 178 14.81 -8.78 10.48
CA LEU A 178 14.50 -10.13 10.94
C LEU A 178 15.61 -10.65 11.86
N ALA A 179 16.87 -10.37 11.53
CA ALA A 179 18.01 -10.72 12.36
C ALA A 179 17.95 -10.01 13.72
N LEU A 180 17.65 -8.70 13.72
CA LEU A 180 17.46 -7.92 14.95
C LEU A 180 16.28 -8.43 15.76
N ALA A 181 15.15 -8.73 15.11
CA ALA A 181 14.00 -9.35 15.75
C ALA A 181 14.38 -10.65 16.48
N ARG A 182 15.09 -11.57 15.80
CA ARG A 182 15.57 -12.84 16.39
C ARG A 182 16.53 -12.61 17.56
N ALA A 183 17.48 -11.68 17.42
CA ALA A 183 18.42 -11.34 18.48
C ALA A 183 17.73 -10.69 19.70
N ARG A 184 16.68 -9.91 19.48
CA ARG A 184 15.92 -9.27 20.56
C ARG A 184 15.10 -10.29 21.35
N VAL A 185 14.57 -11.31 20.68
CA VAL A 185 13.87 -12.44 21.34
C VAL A 185 14.75 -13.07 22.39
N THR A 186 16.07 -13.18 22.15
CA THR A 186 16.98 -13.84 23.08
C THR A 186 17.23 -13.06 24.37
N ARG A 187 17.08 -11.74 24.35
CA ARG A 187 17.35 -10.85 25.49
C ARG A 187 16.17 -10.65 26.42
N VAL A 188 14.95 -10.89 25.95
CA VAL A 188 13.74 -10.60 26.71
C VAL A 188 13.14 -11.90 27.28
N LEU A 189 12.60 -11.81 28.49
CA LEU A 189 12.01 -12.95 29.21
C LEU A 189 10.50 -13.08 28.97
N THR A 190 9.80 -11.95 28.80
CA THR A 190 8.35 -11.92 28.62
C THR A 190 7.92 -11.47 27.21
N LEU A 191 6.76 -11.96 26.76
CA LEU A 191 6.21 -11.60 25.45
C LEU A 191 5.80 -10.11 25.38
N GLU A 192 5.33 -9.56 26.49
CA GLU A 192 4.86 -8.17 26.57
C GLU A 192 6.01 -7.17 26.43
N GLU A 193 7.13 -7.42 27.11
CA GLU A 193 8.36 -6.63 26.96
C GLU A 193 8.90 -6.74 25.53
N TYR A 194 8.81 -7.92 24.91
CA TYR A 194 9.29 -8.14 23.55
C TYR A 194 8.52 -7.28 22.53
N ILE A 195 7.19 -7.26 22.65
CA ILE A 195 6.33 -6.46 21.77
C ILE A 195 6.52 -4.95 22.01
N LYS A 196 6.80 -4.52 23.25
CA LYS A 196 7.14 -3.12 23.52
C LYS A 196 8.50 -2.71 22.93
N ALA A 197 9.44 -3.64 22.84
CA ALA A 197 10.81 -3.37 22.41
C ALA A 197 11.02 -3.48 20.88
N ILE A 198 10.07 -4.05 20.15
CA ILE A 198 10.20 -4.32 18.71
C ILE A 198 9.82 -3.10 17.85
N SER A 199 10.58 -2.84 16.79
CA SER A 199 10.22 -1.79 15.83
C SER A 199 9.13 -2.24 14.85
N LYS A 200 8.48 -1.30 14.15
CA LYS A 200 7.49 -1.62 13.11
C LYS A 200 8.10 -2.48 11.98
N ALA A 201 9.35 -2.22 11.60
CA ALA A 201 10.05 -2.98 10.56
C ALA A 201 10.38 -4.41 11.02
N GLU A 202 10.86 -4.56 12.25
CA GLU A 202 11.13 -5.85 12.89
C GLU A 202 9.81 -6.67 13.00
N LEU A 203 8.72 -6.02 13.40
CA LEU A 203 7.39 -6.64 13.49
C LEU A 203 6.90 -7.18 12.14
N MET A 204 6.99 -6.37 11.10
CA MET A 204 6.60 -6.78 9.74
C MET A 204 7.45 -7.94 9.24
N ALA A 205 8.74 -7.96 9.57
CA ALA A 205 9.64 -9.05 9.20
C ALA A 205 9.25 -10.38 9.87
N ILE A 206 8.92 -10.37 11.17
CA ILE A 206 8.41 -11.55 11.88
C ILE A 206 7.08 -12.00 11.32
N LEU A 207 6.18 -11.05 11.04
CA LEU A 207 4.91 -11.37 10.41
C LEU A 207 5.15 -12.06 9.06
N ASN A 208 6.14 -11.67 8.26
CA ASN A 208 6.40 -12.38 7.02
C ASN A 208 7.05 -13.78 7.20
N SER A 209 7.71 -14.03 8.34
CA SER A 209 8.37 -15.31 8.61
C SER A 209 7.55 -16.22 9.53
N SER A 210 6.89 -17.22 8.94
CA SER A 210 6.09 -18.18 9.71
C SER A 210 6.93 -18.98 10.72
N GLN A 211 8.16 -19.36 10.34
CA GLN A 211 9.04 -20.14 11.20
C GLN A 211 9.49 -19.33 12.43
N ASP A 212 9.80 -18.05 12.25
CA ASP A 212 10.21 -17.19 13.36
C ASP A 212 9.05 -16.92 14.30
N LEU A 213 7.86 -16.69 13.76
CA LEU A 213 6.66 -16.50 14.56
C LEU A 213 6.34 -17.74 15.41
N GLU A 214 6.51 -18.95 14.84
CA GLU A 214 6.33 -20.22 15.56
C GLU A 214 7.40 -20.46 16.63
N SER A 215 8.65 -20.06 16.38
CA SER A 215 9.76 -20.20 17.34
C SER A 215 9.61 -19.23 18.51
N ILE A 216 9.20 -18.00 18.23
CA ILE A 216 8.95 -16.95 19.23
C ILE A 216 7.80 -17.36 20.15
N SER A 217 6.68 -17.81 19.58
CA SER A 217 5.53 -18.29 20.36
C SER A 217 5.89 -19.50 21.23
N PHE A 218 6.70 -20.43 20.71
CA PHE A 218 7.18 -21.58 21.50
C PHE A 218 8.04 -21.13 22.68
N ARG A 219 9.02 -20.27 22.44
CA ARG A 219 9.93 -19.78 23.47
C ARG A 219 9.18 -19.09 24.61
N PHE A 220 8.29 -18.14 24.31
CA PHE A 220 7.58 -17.41 25.36
C PHE A 220 6.54 -18.28 26.10
N ALA A 221 6.00 -19.32 25.47
CA ALA A 221 5.16 -20.31 26.15
C ALA A 221 5.95 -21.18 27.16
N VAL A 222 7.25 -21.42 26.91
CA VAL A 222 8.14 -22.14 27.84
C VAL A 222 8.67 -21.18 28.90
N ALA A 223 9.22 -20.04 28.50
CA ALA A 223 9.79 -19.04 29.41
C ALA A 223 8.76 -18.48 30.38
N GLY A 224 7.50 -18.28 29.95
CA GLY A 224 6.42 -17.85 30.82
C GLY A 224 6.07 -18.86 31.92
N ARG A 225 6.24 -20.17 31.67
CA ARG A 225 6.09 -21.21 32.70
C ARG A 225 7.24 -21.17 33.71
N VAL A 226 8.48 -21.09 33.21
CA VAL A 226 9.68 -21.02 34.06
C VAL A 226 9.69 -19.76 34.94
N ALA A 227 9.36 -18.59 34.38
CA ALA A 227 9.25 -17.35 35.15
C ALA A 227 8.11 -17.40 36.19
N GLY A 228 6.99 -18.06 35.85
CA GLY A 228 5.90 -18.33 36.78
C GLY A 228 6.36 -19.16 37.98
N ASP A 229 7.09 -20.25 37.73
CA ASP A 229 7.60 -21.14 38.78
C ASP A 229 8.65 -20.44 39.66
N VAL A 230 9.56 -19.64 39.08
CA VAL A 230 10.56 -18.88 39.84
C VAL A 230 9.89 -17.81 40.72
N SER A 231 8.92 -17.06 40.20
CA SER A 231 8.20 -16.05 40.98
C SER A 231 7.28 -16.65 42.06
N ALA A 232 6.79 -17.88 41.86
CA ALA A 232 6.08 -18.63 42.88
C ALA A 232 7.03 -19.12 43.98
N TYR A 233 8.21 -19.62 43.60
CA TYR A 233 9.27 -20.02 44.52
C TYR A 233 9.78 -18.84 45.36
N GLU A 234 10.06 -17.68 44.76
CA GLU A 234 10.48 -16.48 45.51
C GLU A 234 9.41 -15.99 46.49
N ARG A 235 8.12 -16.08 46.12
CA ARG A 235 7.00 -15.81 47.04
C ARG A 235 6.93 -16.80 48.20
N LEU A 236 7.19 -18.08 47.93
CA LEU A 236 7.22 -19.12 48.96
C LEU A 236 8.39 -18.90 49.94
N MET A 237 9.59 -18.65 49.42
CA MET A 237 10.78 -18.38 50.23
C MET A 237 10.68 -17.06 51.04
N SER A 238 10.01 -16.04 50.51
CA SER A 238 9.74 -14.80 51.26
C SER A 238 8.69 -14.99 52.35
N SER A 239 7.68 -15.84 52.13
CA SER A 239 6.72 -16.22 53.18
C SER A 239 7.35 -17.04 54.31
N GLU A 240 8.25 -17.98 54.01
CA GLU A 240 8.99 -18.74 55.03
C GLU A 240 9.95 -17.86 55.84
N ARG A 241 10.64 -16.92 55.18
CA ARG A 241 11.50 -15.94 55.87
C ARG A 241 10.72 -14.98 56.77
N ALA A 242 9.48 -14.67 56.42
CA ALA A 242 8.60 -13.84 57.25
C ALA A 242 8.02 -14.61 58.45
N GLY A 243 7.75 -15.92 58.30
CA GLY A 243 7.24 -16.78 59.38
C GLY A 243 8.27 -17.17 60.45
N GLY A 244 9.58 -17.04 60.19
CA GLY A 244 10.65 -17.41 61.12
C GLY A 244 10.98 -16.39 62.23
N ARG A 245 10.26 -15.26 62.33
CA ARG A 245 10.43 -14.28 63.42
C ARG A 245 9.16 -14.19 64.26
N THR A 246 8.92 -15.15 65.13
CA THR A 246 8.05 -14.91 66.28
C THR A 246 8.46 -15.76 67.48
N THR A 247 8.69 -15.05 68.58
CA THR A 247 8.76 -15.45 70.00
C THR A 247 9.93 -16.30 70.52
N THR A 248 10.95 -15.60 71.03
CA THR A 248 11.54 -15.94 72.33
C THR A 248 11.52 -14.68 73.20
N SER A 249 10.45 -14.52 73.99
CA SER A 249 10.34 -13.51 75.03
C SER A 249 11.03 -14.04 76.29
N SER A 250 12.19 -13.49 76.64
CA SER A 250 12.87 -13.74 77.91
C SER A 250 12.56 -12.58 78.87
N GLY A 251 11.47 -12.72 79.63
CA GLY A 251 11.13 -11.85 80.76
C GLY A 251 11.73 -12.42 82.05
N GLY A 252 12.69 -11.71 82.64
CA GLY A 252 13.26 -12.00 83.95
C GLY A 252 13.33 -10.73 84.79
N GLN A 253 12.22 -10.38 85.43
CA GLN A 253 12.08 -9.28 86.39
C GLN A 253 12.67 -9.72 87.75
N ARG A 254 13.63 -8.98 88.31
CA ARG A 254 14.04 -9.06 89.73
C ARG A 254 13.76 -7.71 90.39
N SER A 255 12.81 -7.70 91.32
CA SER A 255 12.60 -6.68 92.36
C SER A 255 12.84 -7.37 93.71
N GLY A 256 13.54 -6.70 94.62
CA GLY A 256 14.08 -7.29 95.85
C GLY A 256 13.17 -7.25 97.08
N THR A 257 13.66 -7.94 98.11
CA THR A 257 13.80 -7.53 99.52
C THR A 257 14.92 -8.38 100.12
#